data_AF-A0A1J3HGN7-F1
#
_entry.id   AF-A0A1J3HGN7-F1
#
_cell.length_a   1.000
_cell.length_b   1.000
_cell.length_c   1.000
_cell.angle_alpha   90.00
_cell.angle_beta   90.00
_cell.angle_gamma   90.00
#
_symmetry.space_group_name_H-M   'P 1'
#
loop_
_entity.id
_entity.type
_entity.pdbx_description
1 polymer ?
#
loop_
_entity_poly.entity_id
_entity_poly.type
_entity_poly.pdbx_seq_one_letter_code
_entity_poly.pdbx_strand_id
1 'polypeptide(L)'
;SHPNLVKLLGYCREGEELLLVFEFMPRGSLENHLFRQDEPFPWDLRMKIVIGAAHGLAFLHSSIREVIYRDFKASNILLDSNY
;
A
#
# COMPACT_ATOMS: atom_id res chain seq x y z
N SER A 1 -0.25 11.94 -7.39
CA SER A 1 -0.39 10.52 -7.78
C SER A 1 1.00 9.91 -7.76
N HIS A 2 1.18 8.70 -7.23
CA HIS A 2 2.47 8.03 -7.09
C HIS A 2 2.30 6.52 -7.34
N PRO A 3 3.22 5.84 -8.04
CA PRO A 3 3.07 4.43 -8.39
C PRO A 3 3.03 3.47 -7.18
N ASN A 4 3.65 3.84 -6.05
CA ASN A 4 3.63 3.06 -4.81
C ASN A 4 2.57 3.53 -3.80
N LEU A 5 1.53 4.21 -4.26
CA LEU A 5 0.35 4.56 -3.45
C LEU A 5 -0.90 4.07 -4.16
N VAL A 6 -1.77 3.39 -3.42
CA VAL A 6 -3.06 2.90 -3.93
C VAL A 6 -3.89 4.09 -4.40
N LYS A 7 -4.36 4.01 -5.65
CA LYS A 7 -5.14 5.06 -6.28
C LYS A 7 -6.55 5.12 -5.70
N LEU A 8 -6.92 6.28 -5.17
CA LEU A 8 -8.31 6.63 -4.91
C LEU A 8 -9.00 6.86 -6.26
N LEU A 9 -9.98 6.01 -6.57
CA LEU A 9 -10.79 6.08 -7.79
C LEU A 9 -11.98 7.03 -7.63
N GLY A 10 -12.51 7.12 -6.42
CA GLY A 10 -13.66 7.97 -6.12
C GLY A 10 -14.03 7.91 -4.64
N TYR A 11 -15.09 8.61 -4.30
CA TYR A 11 -15.66 8.59 -2.96
C TYR A 11 -17.17 8.81 -3.03
N CYS A 12 -17.88 8.36 -2.00
CA CYS A 12 -19.27 8.70 -1.75
C CYS A 12 -19.37 9.33 -0.36
N ARG A 13 -20.17 10.39 -0.23
CA ARG A 13 -20.47 11.02 1.06
C ARG A 13 -21.97 11.13 1.22
N GLU A 14 -22.51 10.49 2.25
CA GLU A 14 -23.93 10.50 2.57
C GLU A 14 -24.10 10.80 4.06
N GLY A 15 -24.57 12.02 4.37
CA GLY A 15 -24.58 12.53 5.73
C GLY A 15 -23.18 12.57 6.35
N GLU A 16 -23.01 11.82 7.44
CA GLU A 16 -21.74 11.67 8.17
C GLU A 16 -20.85 10.54 7.63
N GLU A 17 -21.37 9.69 6.74
CA GLU A 17 -20.63 8.56 6.18
C GLU A 17 -19.70 9.01 5.04
N LEU A 18 -18.45 8.56 5.06
CA LEU A 18 -17.47 8.75 4.00
C LEU A 18 -16.97 7.39 3.51
N LEU A 19 -17.33 7.04 2.29
CA LEU A 19 -16.92 5.81 1.62
C LEU A 19 -15.84 6.14 0.59
N LEU A 20 -14.69 5.47 0.67
CA LEU A 20 -13.58 5.64 -0.25
C LEU A 20 -13.47 4.44 -1.18
N VAL A 21 -13.40 4.69 -2.48
CA VAL A 21 -13.26 3.66 -3.51
C VAL A 21 -11.84 3.66 -4.03
N PHE A 22 -11.12 2.57 -3.80
CA PHE A 22 -9.73 2.39 -4.24
C PHE A 22 -9.64 1.37 -5.36
N GLU A 23 -8.53 1.39 -6.10
CA GLU A 23 -8.18 0.28 -6.98
C GLU A 23 -7.99 -1.02 -6.20
N PHE A 24 -8.28 -2.14 -6.86
CA PHE A 24 -8.21 -3.46 -6.23
C PHE A 24 -6.80 -4.04 -6.31
N MET A 25 -6.29 -4.53 -5.18
CA MET A 25 -4.97 -5.16 -5.05
C MET A 25 -5.13 -6.67 -4.90
N PRO A 26 -5.04 -7.45 -6.01
CA PRO A 26 -5.49 -8.85 -6.05
C PRO A 26 -4.69 -9.82 -5.18
N ARG A 27 -3.48 -9.45 -4.76
CA ARG A 27 -2.65 -10.32 -3.91
C ARG A 27 -2.80 -10.00 -2.43
N GLY A 28 -3.63 -9.03 -2.06
CA GLY A 28 -3.87 -8.66 -0.67
C GLY A 28 -2.65 -8.03 0.00
N SER A 29 -2.55 -8.15 1.33
CA SER A 29 -1.50 -7.51 2.12
C SER A 29 -0.22 -8.34 2.20
N LEU A 30 0.91 -7.66 2.41
CA LEU A 30 2.21 -8.29 2.67
C LEU A 30 2.17 -9.24 3.87
N GLU A 31 1.41 -8.87 4.90
CA GLU A 31 1.17 -9.71 6.07
C GLU A 31 0.64 -11.11 5.72
N ASN A 32 -0.25 -11.21 4.74
CA ASN A 32 -0.79 -12.51 4.30
C ASN A 32 0.31 -13.42 3.72
N HIS A 33 1.31 -12.86 3.07
CA HIS A 33 2.39 -13.65 2.44
C HIS A 33 3.54 -13.92 3.41
N LEU A 34 3.78 -13.03 4.38
CA LEU A 34 4.82 -13.24 5.38
C LEU A 34 4.46 -14.24 6.46
N PHE A 35 3.17 -14.33 6.84
CA PHE A 35 2.76 -15.09 8.03
C PHE A 35 1.75 -16.22 7.76
N ARG A 36 1.21 -16.33 6.54
CA ARG A 36 0.21 -17.37 6.21
C ARG A 36 0.64 -18.32 5.08
N GLN A 37 1.83 -18.14 4.52
CA GLN A 37 2.38 -19.04 3.51
C GLN A 37 3.60 -19.76 4.07
N ASP A 38 3.72 -21.05 3.73
CA ASP A 38 4.85 -21.89 4.12
C ASP A 38 6.11 -21.55 3.31
N GLU A 39 5.94 -21.07 2.07
CA GLU A 39 7.04 -20.60 1.25
C GLU A 39 7.25 -19.09 1.40
N PRO A 40 8.43 -18.66 1.88
CA PRO A 40 8.70 -17.26 2.05
C PRO A 40 9.13 -16.65 0.70
N PHE A 41 8.86 -15.36 0.49
CA PHE A 41 9.28 -14.70 -0.74
C PHE A 41 10.78 -14.83 -1.01
N PRO A 42 11.20 -14.95 -2.29
CA PRO A 42 12.59 -14.76 -2.67
C PRO A 42 13.13 -13.43 -2.17
N TRP A 43 14.41 -13.39 -1.78
CA TRP A 43 15.03 -12.19 -1.21
C TRP A 43 14.88 -10.96 -2.12
N ASP A 44 15.12 -11.13 -3.41
CA ASP A 44 15.05 -10.03 -4.39
C ASP A 44 13.64 -9.42 -4.46
N LEU A 45 12.60 -10.26 -4.34
CA LEU A 45 11.22 -9.79 -4.30
C LEU A 45 10.93 -9.01 -3.01
N ARG A 46 11.44 -9.48 -1.86
CA ARG A 46 11.30 -8.72 -0.59
C ARG A 46 11.95 -7.34 -0.70
N MET A 47 13.14 -7.28 -1.30
CA MET A 47 13.85 -6.02 -1.50
C MET A 47 13.08 -5.08 -2.43
N LYS A 48 12.53 -5.60 -3.54
CA LYS A 48 11.68 -4.82 -4.45
C LYS A 48 10.45 -4.23 -3.74
N ILE A 49 9.76 -5.02 -2.92
CA ILE A 49 8.59 -4.57 -2.14
C ILE A 49 9.00 -3.46 -1.16
N VAL A 50 10.06 -3.67 -0.37
CA VAL A 50 10.51 -2.69 0.63
C VAL A 50 10.97 -1.38 -0.02
N ILE A 51 11.69 -1.44 -1.13
CA ILE A 51 12.10 -0.26 -1.88
C ILE A 51 10.88 0.50 -2.41
N GLY A 52 9.88 -0.20 -2.96
CA GLY A 52 8.62 0.41 -3.40
C GLY A 52 7.88 1.10 -2.26
N ALA A 53 7.75 0.44 -1.10
CA ALA A 53 7.12 1.03 0.08
C ALA A 53 7.88 2.27 0.57
N ALA A 54 9.22 2.24 0.57
CA ALA A 54 10.06 3.37 0.95
C ALA A 54 9.90 4.55 -0.01
N HIS A 55 9.80 4.31 -1.32
CA HIS A 55 9.51 5.36 -2.30
C HIS A 55 8.14 6.00 -2.06
N GLY A 56 7.11 5.20 -1.79
CA GLY A 56 5.78 5.71 -1.44
C GLY A 56 5.80 6.60 -0.19
N LEU A 57 6.51 6.16 0.85
CA LEU A 57 6.65 6.92 2.09
C LEU A 57 7.44 8.22 1.90
N ALA A 58 8.56 8.15 1.17
CA ALA A 58 9.37 9.32 0.83
C ALA A 58 8.56 10.36 0.03
N PHE A 59 7.72 9.91 -0.90
CA PHE A 59 6.82 10.79 -1.65
C PHE A 59 5.80 11.50 -0.75
N LEU A 60 5.22 10.80 0.22
CA LEU A 60 4.27 11.41 1.17
C LEU A 60 4.95 12.50 2.01
N HIS A 61 6.17 12.24 2.46
CA HIS A 61 6.94 13.15 3.30
C HIS A 61 7.58 14.31 2.52
N SER A 62 7.81 14.17 1.22
CA SER A 62 8.40 15.25 0.39
C SER A 62 7.36 16.23 -0.16
N SER A 63 6.06 15.94 -0.01
CA SER A 63 5.01 16.80 -0.53
C SER A 63 4.85 18.08 0.30
N ILE A 64 4.46 19.19 -0.35
CA ILE A 64 4.30 20.54 0.27
C ILE A 64 3.41 20.51 1.52
N ARG A 65 2.50 19.54 1.60
CA ARG A 65 1.76 19.21 2.81
C ARG A 65 2.37 17.94 3.37
N GLU A 66 3.15 18.04 4.44
CA GLU A 66 3.73 16.87 5.10
C GLU A 66 2.63 15.90 5.53
N VAL A 67 2.38 14.87 4.72
CA VAL A 67 1.39 13.85 5.03
C VAL A 67 2.06 12.83 5.94
N ILE A 68 1.62 12.80 7.21
CA ILE A 68 2.07 11.78 8.15
C ILE A 68 1.19 10.54 7.97
N TYR A 69 1.75 9.45 7.44
CA TYR A 69 1.01 8.21 7.17
C TYR A 69 0.51 7.50 8.43
N ARG A 70 1.29 7.57 9.53
CA ARG A 70 1.00 7.05 10.90
C ARG A 70 0.78 5.54 11.06
N ASP A 71 0.28 4.83 10.05
CA ASP A 71 -0.08 3.41 10.16
C ASP A 71 0.79 2.52 9.25
N PHE A 72 2.11 2.67 9.36
CA PHE A 72 3.06 1.91 8.56
C PHE A 72 3.26 0.49 9.11
N LYS A 73 2.60 -0.50 8.49
CA LYS A 73 2.64 -1.92 8.87
C LYS A 73 2.43 -2.85 7.68
N ALA A 74 2.81 -4.11 7.81
CA ALA A 74 2.72 -5.11 6.74
C ALA A 74 1.27 -5.33 6.23
N SER A 75 0.26 -5.21 7.09
CA SER A 75 -1.15 -5.32 6.69
C SER A 75 -1.62 -4.18 5.78
N ASN A 76 -0.92 -3.05 5.77
CA ASN A 76 -1.25 -1.88 4.94
C ASN A 76 -0.39 -1.77 3.66
N ILE A 77 0.58 -2.66 3.47
CA ILE A 77 1.32 -2.77 2.21
C ILE A 77 0.55 -3.78 1.35
N LEU A 78 -0.16 -3.28 0.36
CA LEU A 78 -0.96 -4.09 -0.57
C LEU A 78 -0.18 -4.40 -1.84
N LEU A 79 -0.47 -5.56 -2.42
CA LEU A 79 0.34 -6.15 -3.48
C LEU A 79 -0.54 -6.39 -4.72
N ASP A 80 -0.03 -5.95 -5.86
CA ASP A 80 -0.70 -6.07 -7.15
C ASP A 80 -0.40 -7.44 -7.80
N SER A 81 -0.86 -7.65 -9.03
CA SER A 81 -0.60 -8.90 -9.76
C SER A 81 0.87 -9.09 -10.16
N ASN A 82 1.66 -8.02 -10.14
CA ASN A 82 2.98 -7.92 -10.79
C ASN A 82 4.16 -8.00 -9.81
N TYR A 83 3.89 -8.14 -8.50
CA TYR A 83 4.88 -8.38 -7.43
C TYR A 83 6.30 -7.89 -7.72
#